data_AF-A0A7J3QEB2-F1
#
_entry.id   AF-A0A7J3QEB2-F1
#
_cell.length_a   1.000
_cell.length_b   1.000
_cell.length_c   1.000
_cell.angle_alpha   90.00
_cell.angle_beta   90.00
_cell.angle_gamma   90.00
#
_symmetry.space_group_name_H-M   'P 1'
#
loop_
_entity.id
_entity.type
_entity.pdbx_description
1 polymer ?
#
loop_
_entity_poly.entity_id
_entity_poly.type
_entity_poly.pdbx_seq_one_letter_code
_entity_poly.pdbx_strand_id
1 'polypeptide(L)'
;MSNEDLNAKVHFLPHNITIEVSKGTTILDAAIRCGVGIRSICGGKGLCGKCKVVVRRGKVEFKRSELLKSEEIEKGYTLACLAKIVEDVEIEVPIDSQMGRPKLQSFVTLPKAVPKPYISQKLFIPLDVQRILSTYNVPYKLKAKLFEILGKGVNNLYAIVNEESKKILNFDVVGK
;
A
#
# COMPACT_ATOMS: atom_id res chain seq x y z
N MET A 1 -21.92 24.37 33.87
CA MET A 1 -20.54 23.81 33.78
C MET A 1 -20.07 24.05 32.37
N SER A 2 -19.20 25.04 32.21
CA SER A 2 -18.66 25.54 30.94
C SER A 2 -17.89 24.44 30.22
N ASN A 3 -18.20 24.20 28.94
CA ASN A 3 -17.56 23.17 28.09
C ASN A 3 -16.14 23.57 27.60
N GLU A 4 -15.59 24.69 28.08
CA GLU A 4 -14.32 25.25 27.60
C GLU A 4 -13.07 24.53 28.13
N ASP A 5 -13.16 23.75 29.21
CA ASP A 5 -12.00 23.07 29.79
C ASP A 5 -11.65 21.71 29.13
N LEU A 6 -12.48 21.24 28.20
CA LEU A 6 -12.38 19.90 27.60
C LEU A 6 -11.68 19.87 26.23
N ASN A 7 -11.43 21.03 25.62
CA ASN A 7 -10.80 21.12 24.31
C ASN A 7 -9.32 21.54 24.44
N ALA A 8 -8.52 21.15 23.44
CA ALA A 8 -7.12 21.50 23.31
C ALA A 8 -6.82 21.80 21.84
N LYS A 9 -5.94 22.77 21.62
CA LYS A 9 -5.53 23.24 20.30
C LYS A 9 -4.24 22.55 19.87
N VAL A 10 -4.27 21.97 18.67
CA VAL A 10 -3.15 21.20 18.11
C VAL A 10 -2.67 21.89 16.85
N HIS A 11 -1.39 22.25 16.84
CA HIS A 11 -0.71 22.86 15.70
C HIS A 11 0.22 21.85 15.02
N PHE A 12 0.02 21.59 13.73
CA PHE A 12 0.80 20.64 12.94
C PHE A 12 1.80 21.35 12.01
N LEU A 13 3.09 21.07 12.19
CA LEU A 13 4.19 21.49 11.31
C LEU A 13 4.67 20.31 10.45
N PRO A 14 5.14 20.53 9.21
CA PRO A 14 5.27 21.81 8.49
C PRO A 14 3.99 22.26 7.77
N HIS A 15 2.87 21.55 7.95
CA HIS A 15 1.63 21.83 7.23
C HIS A 15 0.95 23.15 7.62
N ASN A 16 1.35 23.74 8.76
CA ASN A 16 0.79 24.96 9.33
C ASN A 16 -0.74 24.89 9.53
N ILE A 17 -1.23 23.70 9.89
CA ILE A 17 -2.65 23.43 10.12
C ILE A 17 -2.90 23.40 11.61
N THR A 18 -3.98 24.04 12.04
CA THR A 18 -4.39 24.09 13.44
C THR A 18 -5.78 23.48 13.58
N ILE A 19 -5.98 22.62 14.57
CA ILE A 19 -7.28 22.00 14.86
C ILE A 19 -7.53 22.01 16.37
N GLU A 20 -8.80 22.19 16.76
CA GLU A 20 -9.25 22.01 18.13
C GLU A 20 -9.86 20.62 18.27
N VAL A 21 -9.39 19.87 19.27
CA VAL A 21 -9.87 18.51 19.58
C VAL A 21 -10.13 18.37 21.06
N SER A 22 -10.99 17.44 21.43
CA SER A 22 -11.21 17.09 22.83
C SER A 22 -9.93 16.49 23.44
N LYS A 23 -9.61 16.88 24.67
CA LYS A 23 -8.53 16.27 25.46
C LYS A 23 -8.75 14.75 25.55
N GLY A 24 -7.68 13.98 25.46
CA GLY A 24 -7.70 12.52 25.37
C GLY A 24 -7.74 11.96 23.95
N THR A 25 -7.99 12.80 22.93
CA THR A 25 -7.86 12.41 21.52
C THR A 25 -6.40 12.08 21.21
N THR A 26 -6.17 11.08 20.36
CA THR A 26 -4.81 10.75 19.93
C THR A 26 -4.31 11.73 18.88
N ILE A 27 -3.00 11.96 18.83
CA ILE A 27 -2.39 12.82 17.80
C ILE A 27 -2.72 12.30 16.40
N LEU A 28 -2.72 10.97 16.22
CA LEU A 28 -3.07 10.35 14.94
C LEU A 28 -4.50 10.68 14.50
N ASP A 29 -5.48 10.60 15.42
CA ASP A 29 -6.88 10.93 15.10
C ASP A 29 -7.04 12.43 14.81
N ALA A 30 -6.39 13.29 15.58
CA ALA A 30 -6.36 14.73 15.33
C ALA A 30 -5.77 15.06 13.93
N ALA A 31 -4.69 14.38 13.54
CA ALA A 31 -4.06 14.53 12.23
C ALA A 31 -4.98 14.08 11.09
N ILE A 32 -5.70 12.96 11.28
CA ILE A 32 -6.67 12.47 10.29
C ILE A 32 -7.82 13.47 10.09
N ARG A 33 -8.35 14.04 11.18
CA ARG A 33 -9.44 15.03 11.12
C ARG A 33 -9.05 16.32 10.38
N CYS A 34 -7.80 16.75 10.48
CA CYS A 34 -7.31 17.95 9.80
C CYS A 34 -6.67 17.65 8.43
N GLY A 35 -6.65 16.38 7.99
CA GLY A 35 -6.10 15.97 6.70
C GLY A 35 -4.57 15.88 6.65
N VAL A 36 -3.89 15.93 7.80
CA VAL A 36 -2.45 15.69 7.92
C VAL A 36 -2.20 14.18 7.90
N GLY A 37 -1.64 13.71 6.79
CA GLY A 37 -1.36 12.29 6.59
C GLY A 37 -0.14 11.82 7.38
N ILE A 38 -0.34 10.97 8.39
CA ILE A 38 0.74 10.30 9.15
C ILE A 38 0.72 8.79 8.86
N ARG A 39 1.88 8.20 8.53
CA ARG A 39 2.00 6.79 8.17
C ARG A 39 1.58 5.88 9.33
N SER A 40 0.55 5.08 9.11
CA SER A 40 -0.05 4.22 10.13
C SER A 40 -0.39 2.80 9.63
N ILE A 41 0.63 2.05 9.19
CA ILE A 41 0.45 0.69 8.62
C ILE A 41 -0.27 -0.26 9.58
N CYS A 42 0.01 -0.18 10.89
CA CYS A 42 -0.63 -1.03 11.89
C CYS A 42 -2.02 -0.57 12.34
N GLY A 43 -2.58 0.49 11.74
CA GLY A 43 -3.89 1.04 12.12
C GLY A 43 -3.92 1.65 13.53
N GLY A 44 -2.79 2.18 14.01
CA GLY A 44 -2.73 2.86 15.32
C GLY A 44 -2.52 1.95 16.53
N LYS A 45 -2.17 0.68 16.33
CA LYS A 45 -1.94 -0.28 17.44
C LYS A 45 -0.58 -0.14 18.15
N GLY A 46 0.27 0.80 17.73
CA GLY A 46 1.60 0.98 18.33
C GLY A 46 2.63 -0.11 17.99
N LEU A 47 2.39 -0.93 16.96
CA LEU A 47 3.23 -2.09 16.63
C LEU A 47 4.32 -1.82 15.59
N CYS A 48 4.09 -0.85 14.68
CA CYS A 48 4.98 -0.64 13.53
C CYS A 48 6.04 0.46 13.71
N GLY A 49 5.87 1.36 14.69
CA GLY A 49 6.79 2.46 14.92
C GLY A 49 6.92 3.50 13.78
N LYS A 50 6.05 3.49 12.76
CA LYS A 50 6.14 4.39 11.59
C LYS A 50 5.38 5.71 11.72
N CYS A 51 4.60 5.88 12.79
CA CYS A 51 3.83 7.09 13.06
C CYS A 51 4.58 8.03 14.01
N LYS A 52 5.90 8.18 13.80
CA LYS A 52 6.74 9.00 14.65
C LYS A 52 6.41 10.47 14.41
N VAL A 53 6.29 11.23 15.50
CA VAL A 53 6.10 12.68 15.49
C VAL A 53 6.97 13.28 16.59
N VAL A 54 7.30 14.56 16.44
CA VAL A 54 8.08 15.30 17.42
C VAL A 54 7.18 16.32 18.11
N VAL A 55 7.12 16.28 19.44
CA VAL A 55 6.41 17.31 20.21
C VAL A 55 7.37 18.47 20.42
N ARG A 56 7.07 19.61 19.80
CA ARG A 56 7.88 20.83 19.92
C ARG A 56 7.48 21.65 21.14
N ARG A 57 6.17 21.69 21.43
CA ARG A 57 5.62 22.46 22.54
C ARG A 57 4.41 21.76 23.14
N GLY A 58 4.23 21.95 24.44
CA GLY A 58 3.15 21.35 25.23
C GLY A 58 3.47 19.92 25.66
N LYS A 59 2.53 19.32 26.37
CA LYS A 59 2.61 17.97 26.90
C LYS A 59 1.57 17.07 26.26
N VAL A 60 2.01 15.84 26.01
CA VAL A 60 1.15 14.74 25.59
C VAL A 60 1.35 13.59 26.55
N GLU A 61 0.27 12.91 26.86
CA GLU A 61 0.32 11.67 27.63
C GLU A 61 0.60 10.53 26.65
N PHE A 62 1.73 9.84 26.79
CA PHE A 62 2.06 8.74 25.90
C PHE A 62 2.49 7.51 26.69
N LYS A 63 2.16 6.33 26.16
CA LYS A 63 2.69 5.07 26.68
C LYS A 63 4.09 4.85 26.09
N ARG A 64 5.06 4.56 26.96
CA ARG A 64 6.42 4.20 26.55
C ARG A 64 6.33 2.92 25.71
N SER A 65 6.87 2.98 24.50
CA SER A 65 6.97 1.84 23.60
C SER A 65 8.45 1.46 23.48
N GLU A 66 8.75 0.16 23.49
CA GLU A 66 10.11 -0.37 23.24
C GLU A 66 10.64 -0.05 21.84
N LEU A 67 9.77 0.44 20.94
CA LEU A 67 10.10 0.80 19.56
C LEU A 67 10.82 2.14 19.41
N LEU A 68 10.91 2.94 20.48
CA LEU A 68 11.62 4.21 20.51
C LEU A 68 12.90 4.06 21.32
N LYS A 69 14.02 4.53 20.77
CA LYS A 69 15.27 4.61 21.53
C LYS A 69 15.17 5.70 22.60
N SER A 70 15.88 5.53 23.70
CA SER A 70 15.96 6.52 24.79
C SER A 70 16.31 7.92 24.28
N GLU A 71 17.28 8.00 23.38
CA GLU A 71 17.74 9.24 22.74
C GLU A 71 16.66 9.94 21.90
N GLU A 72 15.76 9.16 21.27
CA GLU A 72 14.65 9.72 20.49
C GLU A 72 13.61 10.33 21.43
N ILE A 73 13.33 9.68 22.56
CA ILE A 73 12.40 10.19 23.57
C ILE A 73 12.92 11.51 24.16
N GLU A 74 14.22 11.60 24.46
CA GLU A 74 14.85 12.83 24.95
C GLU A 74 14.77 13.99 23.94
N LYS A 75 14.79 13.67 22.65
CA LYS A 75 14.59 14.65 21.55
C LYS A 75 13.12 15.00 21.32
N GLY A 76 12.19 14.47 22.11
CA GLY A 76 10.76 14.75 22.01
C GLY A 76 10.01 13.90 20.97
N TYR A 77 10.61 12.81 20.49
CA TYR A 77 9.91 11.88 19.60
C TYR A 77 8.89 11.03 20.36
N THR A 78 7.71 10.90 19.78
CA THR A 78 6.64 10.04 20.28
C THR A 78 5.90 9.36 19.13
N LEU A 79 5.09 8.35 19.45
CA LEU A 79 4.23 7.68 18.49
C LEU A 79 2.86 8.35 18.49
N ALA A 80 2.47 8.94 17.36
CA ALA A 80 1.22 9.68 17.23
C ALA A 80 -0.02 8.84 17.59
N CYS A 81 0.04 7.52 17.43
CA CYS A 81 -1.07 6.62 17.76
C CYS A 81 -1.21 6.29 19.25
N LEU A 82 -0.13 6.40 20.03
CA LEU A 82 -0.11 6.12 21.47
C LEU A 82 -0.08 7.38 22.33
N ALA A 83 0.13 8.54 21.71
CA ALA A 83 0.16 9.83 22.37
C ALA A 83 -1.22 10.49 22.35
N LYS A 84 -1.73 10.81 23.55
CA LYS A 84 -2.97 11.53 23.80
C LYS A 84 -2.69 12.99 24.14
N ILE A 85 -3.53 13.86 23.62
CA ILE A 85 -3.42 15.30 23.80
C ILE A 85 -4.09 15.69 25.13
N VAL A 86 -3.36 16.36 26.02
CA VAL A 86 -3.88 16.80 27.33
C VAL A 86 -3.97 18.33 27.46
N GLU A 87 -3.16 19.04 26.69
CA GLU A 87 -3.13 20.50 26.61
C GLU A 87 -2.82 20.94 25.18
N ASP A 88 -2.73 22.25 24.96
CA ASP A 88 -2.37 22.82 23.66
C ASP A 88 -0.95 22.41 23.27
N VAL A 89 -0.81 21.83 22.08
CA VAL A 89 0.43 21.20 21.63
C VAL A 89 0.81 21.58 20.22
N GLU A 90 2.12 21.69 20.02
CA GLU A 90 2.73 21.90 18.71
C GLU A 90 3.50 20.64 18.32
N ILE A 91 3.14 20.09 17.17
CA ILE A 91 3.57 18.78 16.70
C ILE A 91 4.22 18.93 15.34
N GLU A 92 5.46 18.50 15.24
CA GLU A 92 6.16 18.41 13.96
C GLU A 92 6.08 16.98 13.42
N VAL A 93 5.64 16.87 12.17
CA VAL A 93 5.56 15.61 11.44
C VAL A 93 6.83 15.47 10.57
N PRO A 94 7.78 14.60 10.96
CA PRO A 94 8.99 14.37 10.19
C PRO A 94 8.68 13.77 8.82
N ILE A 95 9.51 14.09 7.83
CA ILE A 95 9.34 13.70 6.41
C ILE A 95 9.15 12.18 6.26
N ASP A 96 9.87 11.38 7.05
CA ASP A 96 9.78 9.91 7.01
C ASP A 96 8.38 9.37 7.37
N SER A 97 7.65 10.12 8.22
CA SER A 97 6.33 9.74 8.72
C SER A 97 5.19 10.39 7.95
N GLN A 98 5.45 11.34 7.05
CA GLN A 98 4.44 11.96 6.20
C GLN A 98 3.86 10.94 5.19
N MET A 99 2.54 10.91 5.07
CA MET A 99 1.81 10.17 4.03
C MET A 99 1.56 11.08 2.83
N GLY A 100 2.04 10.63 1.68
CA GLY A 100 2.08 11.41 0.46
C GLY A 100 3.53 11.67 0.06
N ARG A 101 3.87 11.36 -1.18
CA ARG A 101 5.12 11.85 -1.75
C ARG A 101 5.05 13.38 -1.70
N PRO A 102 6.14 14.12 -1.44
CA PRO A 102 6.15 15.55 -1.75
C PRO A 102 5.63 15.69 -3.17
N LYS A 103 4.50 16.39 -3.33
CA LYS A 103 3.93 16.65 -4.64
C LYS A 103 4.94 17.53 -5.36
N LEU A 104 5.80 16.92 -6.17
CA LEU A 104 6.49 17.66 -7.22
C LEU A 104 5.38 18.37 -8.01
N GLN A 105 5.48 19.69 -8.16
CA GLN A 105 4.55 20.45 -9.01
C GLN A 105 4.62 20.01 -10.48
N SER A 106 5.62 19.21 -10.85
CA SER A 106 5.59 18.46 -12.10
C SER A 106 4.64 17.27 -11.96
N PHE A 107 3.52 17.35 -12.67
CA PHE A 107 2.70 16.19 -12.98
C PHE A 107 3.56 15.21 -13.81
N VAL A 108 4.23 14.27 -13.16
CA VAL A 108 4.74 13.09 -13.85
C VAL A 108 3.64 12.05 -13.76
N THR A 109 2.89 11.90 -14.85
CA THR A 109 2.08 10.70 -15.06
C THR A 109 3.06 9.53 -15.13
N LEU A 110 3.28 8.87 -13.99
CA LEU A 110 4.00 7.62 -14.00
C LEU A 110 3.22 6.67 -14.91
N PRO A 111 3.84 6.12 -15.96
CA PRO A 111 3.19 5.08 -16.72
C PRO A 111 2.83 3.98 -15.72
N LYS A 112 1.60 3.45 -15.79
CA LYS A 112 1.22 2.27 -15.02
C LYS A 112 2.20 1.15 -15.38
N ALA A 113 3.21 0.96 -14.53
CA ALA A 113 4.19 -0.09 -14.68
C ALA A 113 3.47 -1.39 -14.30
N VAL A 114 2.97 -2.09 -15.30
CA VAL A 114 2.58 -3.50 -15.12
C VAL A 114 3.90 -4.25 -14.95
N PRO A 115 4.17 -4.88 -13.80
CA PRO A 115 5.41 -5.61 -13.60
C PRO A 115 5.49 -6.70 -14.68
N LYS A 116 6.46 -6.57 -15.59
CA LYS A 116 6.84 -7.63 -16.52
C LYS A 116 7.91 -8.47 -15.80
N PRO A 117 7.58 -9.67 -15.29
CA PRO A 117 8.58 -10.48 -14.61
C PRO A 117 9.71 -10.83 -15.59
N TYR A 118 10.96 -10.69 -15.12
CA TYR A 118 12.17 -10.98 -15.92
C TYR A 118 12.35 -12.47 -16.20
N ILE A 119 11.74 -13.33 -15.37
CA ILE A 119 11.77 -14.79 -15.51
C ILE A 119 10.34 -15.28 -15.70
N SER A 120 10.02 -15.71 -16.91
CA SER A 120 8.81 -16.47 -17.22
C SER A 120 9.15 -17.96 -17.22
N GLN A 121 8.70 -18.71 -16.22
CA GLN A 121 8.82 -20.18 -16.23
C GLN A 121 7.83 -20.74 -17.26
N LYS A 122 8.32 -21.05 -18.47
CA LYS A 122 7.51 -21.68 -19.52
C LYS A 122 7.55 -23.19 -19.30
N LEU A 123 6.45 -23.76 -18.81
CA LEU A 123 6.34 -25.21 -18.65
C LEU A 123 6.17 -25.84 -20.04
N PHE A 124 7.13 -26.67 -20.45
CA PHE A 124 7.11 -27.39 -21.73
C PHE A 124 6.34 -28.68 -21.53
N ILE A 125 5.10 -28.76 -22.05
CA ILE A 125 4.38 -30.02 -22.13
C ILE A 125 4.06 -30.27 -23.60
N PRO A 126 4.65 -31.30 -24.25
CA PRO A 126 4.18 -31.74 -25.55
C PRO A 126 2.82 -32.39 -25.36
N LEU A 127 1.73 -31.68 -25.64
CA LEU A 127 0.39 -32.26 -25.64
C LEU A 127 -0.11 -32.42 -27.07
N ASP A 128 -0.60 -33.61 -27.34
CA ASP A 128 -1.42 -33.92 -28.50
C ASP A 128 -2.69 -33.05 -28.50
N VAL A 129 -3.02 -32.45 -29.64
CA VAL A 129 -4.08 -31.43 -29.76
C VAL A 129 -5.44 -31.96 -29.28
N GLN A 130 -5.69 -33.26 -29.48
CA GLN A 130 -6.90 -33.91 -29.00
C GLN A 130 -7.02 -33.94 -27.46
N ARG A 131 -5.87 -34.06 -26.77
CA ARG A 131 -5.81 -34.10 -25.31
C ARG A 131 -6.03 -32.71 -24.69
N ILE A 132 -5.69 -31.66 -25.42
CA ILE A 132 -5.91 -30.26 -25.01
C ILE A 132 -7.40 -29.91 -25.05
N LEU A 133 -8.10 -30.27 -26.13
CA LEU A 133 -9.53 -29.98 -26.29
C LEU A 133 -10.41 -30.70 -25.27
N SER A 134 -9.98 -31.88 -24.79
CA SER A 134 -10.72 -32.65 -23.77
C SER A 134 -10.41 -32.21 -22.34
N THR A 135 -9.21 -31.69 -22.07
CA THR A 135 -8.77 -31.39 -20.70
C THR A 135 -8.93 -29.90 -20.32
N TYR A 136 -8.85 -28.98 -21.28
CA TYR A 136 -8.81 -27.54 -21.03
C TYR A 136 -9.87 -26.78 -21.81
N ASN A 137 -10.52 -25.83 -21.16
CA ASN A 137 -11.57 -25.04 -21.80
C ASN A 137 -10.93 -23.92 -22.64
N VAL A 138 -11.11 -23.98 -23.96
CA VAL A 138 -10.50 -23.04 -24.91
C VAL A 138 -11.39 -21.80 -25.06
N PRO A 139 -10.90 -20.60 -24.73
CA PRO A 139 -11.63 -19.35 -24.96
C PRO A 139 -11.99 -19.18 -26.44
N TYR A 140 -13.18 -18.64 -26.73
CA TYR A 140 -13.66 -18.48 -28.11
C TYR A 140 -12.69 -17.71 -29.02
N LYS A 141 -12.02 -16.68 -28.49
CA LYS A 141 -10.98 -15.91 -29.20
C LYS A 141 -9.81 -16.76 -29.72
N LEU A 142 -9.53 -17.86 -29.03
CA LEU A 142 -8.42 -18.76 -29.30
C LEU A 142 -8.87 -19.93 -30.20
N LYS A 143 -10.18 -20.18 -30.38
CA LYS A 143 -10.68 -21.21 -31.30
C LYS A 143 -10.32 -20.91 -32.75
N ALA A 144 -10.48 -19.68 -33.22
CA ALA A 144 -10.20 -19.29 -34.61
C ALA A 144 -8.75 -19.60 -35.02
N LYS A 145 -7.81 -19.20 -34.16
CA LYS A 145 -6.38 -19.40 -34.39
C LYS A 145 -5.97 -20.88 -34.28
N LEU A 146 -6.70 -21.70 -33.51
CA LEU A 146 -6.51 -23.16 -33.41
C LEU A 146 -6.99 -23.87 -34.67
N PHE A 147 -8.14 -23.48 -35.23
CA PHE A 147 -8.65 -24.01 -36.49
C PHE A 147 -7.72 -23.70 -37.68
N GLU A 148 -7.15 -22.50 -37.72
CA GLU A 148 -6.15 -22.15 -38.74
C GLU A 148 -4.88 -23.00 -38.67
N ILE A 149 -4.44 -23.38 -37.47
CA ILE A 149 -3.24 -24.19 -37.26
C ILE A 149 -3.51 -25.66 -37.59
N LEU A 150 -4.68 -26.18 -37.21
CA LEU A 150 -5.15 -27.52 -37.59
C LEU A 150 -5.29 -27.64 -39.11
N GLY A 151 -5.78 -26.59 -39.79
CA GLY A 151 -5.84 -26.53 -41.26
C GLY A 151 -4.48 -26.52 -41.95
N LYS A 152 -3.40 -26.17 -41.23
CA LYS A 152 -2.01 -26.20 -41.72
C LYS A 152 -1.29 -27.54 -41.47
N GLY A 153 -1.99 -28.54 -40.91
CA GLY A 153 -1.46 -29.90 -40.72
C GLY A 153 -0.38 -30.00 -39.64
N VAL A 154 -0.35 -29.08 -38.68
CA VAL A 154 0.65 -29.08 -37.60
C VAL A 154 0.06 -29.69 -36.34
N ASN A 155 0.60 -30.84 -35.94
CA ASN A 155 0.13 -31.60 -34.77
C ASN A 155 0.84 -31.21 -33.47
N ASN A 156 1.94 -30.44 -33.56
CA ASN A 156 2.70 -30.01 -32.40
C ASN A 156 2.47 -28.52 -32.14
N LEU A 157 1.96 -28.20 -30.96
CA LEU A 157 1.69 -26.82 -30.55
C LEU A 157 1.98 -26.63 -29.06
N TYR A 158 2.50 -25.45 -28.73
CA TYR A 158 2.76 -25.01 -27.37
C TYR A 158 1.53 -24.30 -26.84
N ALA A 159 1.07 -24.67 -25.65
CA ALA A 159 -0.04 -24.00 -24.97
C ALA A 159 0.42 -23.48 -23.61
N ILE A 160 0.18 -22.20 -23.35
CA ILE A 160 0.28 -21.60 -22.03
C ILE A 160 -1.03 -21.87 -21.32
N VAL A 161 -0.99 -22.75 -20.33
CA VAL A 161 -2.16 -23.15 -19.54
C VAL A 161 -2.04 -22.61 -18.12
N ASN A 162 -3.19 -22.26 -17.54
CA ASN A 162 -3.33 -22.03 -16.11
C ASN A 162 -3.93 -23.30 -15.50
N GLU A 163 -3.15 -24.00 -14.67
CA GLU A 163 -3.52 -25.30 -14.09
C GLU A 163 -4.69 -25.19 -13.10
N GLU A 164 -4.75 -24.14 -12.27
CA GLU A 164 -5.82 -23.94 -11.29
C GLU A 164 -7.19 -23.75 -11.94
N SER A 165 -7.23 -23.03 -13.07
CA SER A 165 -8.47 -22.71 -13.77
C SER A 165 -8.76 -23.61 -14.96
N LYS A 166 -7.86 -24.55 -15.27
CA LYS A 166 -7.91 -25.40 -16.49
C LYS A 166 -8.23 -24.60 -17.76
N LYS A 167 -7.66 -23.41 -17.89
CA LYS A 167 -7.84 -22.51 -19.04
C LYS A 167 -6.57 -22.36 -19.84
N ILE A 168 -6.73 -22.27 -21.16
CA ILE A 168 -5.64 -21.91 -22.07
C ILE A 168 -5.60 -20.40 -22.20
N LEU A 169 -4.44 -19.81 -21.88
CA LEU A 169 -4.21 -18.37 -21.97
C LEU A 169 -3.67 -17.97 -23.35
N ASN A 170 -2.82 -18.81 -23.95
CA ASN A 170 -2.28 -18.61 -25.29
C ASN A 170 -1.76 -19.92 -25.87
N PHE A 171 -1.64 -20.02 -27.19
CA PHE A 171 -0.91 -21.11 -27.84
C PHE A 171 -0.12 -20.61 -29.04
N ASP A 172 0.95 -21.32 -29.39
CA ASP A 172 1.78 -21.06 -30.55
C ASP A 172 2.21 -22.36 -31.23
N VAL A 173 2.49 -22.31 -32.53
CA VAL A 173 2.85 -23.50 -33.31
C VAL A 173 4.32 -23.85 -33.06
N VAL A 174 4.63 -25.14 -32.93
CA VAL A 174 6.03 -25.58 -32.98
C VAL A 174 6.47 -25.52 -34.44
N GLY A 175 7.17 -24.47 -34.82
CA GLY A 175 7.82 -24.39 -36.13
C GLY A 175 8.83 -25.52 -36.30
N LYS A 176 8.94 -26.06 -37.52
CA LYS A 176 10.13 -26.81 -37.96
C LYS A 176 11.34 -25.90 -37.96
#